data_AF-A0A379V2P6-F1
#
_entry.id   AF-A0A379V2P6-F1
#
_cell.length_a   1.000
_cell.length_b   1.000
_cell.length_c   1.000
_cell.angle_alpha   90.00
_cell.angle_beta   90.00
_cell.angle_gamma   90.00
#
_symmetry.space_group_name_H-M   'P 1'
#
loop_
_entity.id
_entity.type
_entity.pdbx_description
1 polymer ?
#
loop_
_entity_poly.entity_id
_entity_poly.type
_entity_poly.pdbx_seq_one_letter_code
_entity_poly.pdbx_strand_id
1 'polypeptide(L)' 'MCVDDPVIRELLPRVGRQTTTYGFSEDADVRVEDYQQIGPQGHFTLLRQGMPDLHVTLNAPGRHNALNAAAQWR' A
#
# COMPACT_ATOMS: atom_id res chain seq x y z
N MET A 1 -4.22 2.15 -7.24
CA MET A 1 -3.17 2.92 -7.92
C MET A 1 -2.20 3.44 -6.87
N CYS A 2 -0.90 3.32 -7.09
CA CYS A 2 0.09 3.72 -6.08
C CYS A 2 0.19 5.26 -6.02
N VAL A 3 -0.17 5.87 -4.89
CA VAL A 3 -0.10 7.35 -4.71
C VAL A 3 1.28 7.85 -4.27
N ASP A 4 2.20 6.94 -3.96
CA ASP A 4 3.59 7.28 -3.65
C ASP A 4 4.41 7.59 -4.92
N ASP A 5 3.91 7.18 -6.08
CA ASP A 5 4.49 7.54 -7.37
C ASP A 5 3.95 8.92 -7.79
N PRO A 6 4.81 9.94 -8.00
CA PRO A 6 4.38 11.30 -8.30
C PRO A 6 3.70 11.42 -9.67
N VAL A 7 4.10 10.60 -10.65
CA VAL A 7 3.49 10.58 -11.99
C VAL A 7 2.09 9.99 -11.89
N ILE A 8 1.92 8.90 -11.14
CA ILE A 8 0.60 8.34 -10.88
C ILE A 8 -0.29 9.34 -10.15
N ARG A 9 0.24 10.01 -9.12
CA ARG A 9 -0.47 11.04 -8.36
C ARG A 9 -0.96 12.19 -9.25
N GLU A 10 -0.14 12.66 -10.18
CA GLU A 10 -0.52 13.68 -11.16
C GLU A 10 -1.62 13.21 -12.12
N LEU A 11 -1.60 11.93 -12.51
CA LEU A 11 -2.56 11.37 -13.45
C LEU A 11 -3.91 11.01 -12.82
N LEU A 12 -3.98 10.78 -11.50
CA LEU A 12 -5.20 10.35 -10.80
C LEU A 12 -6.45 11.18 -11.10
N PRO A 13 -6.42 12.54 -11.09
CA PRO A 13 -7.60 13.36 -11.39
C PRO A 13 -8.18 13.14 -12.80
N ARG A 14 -7.38 12.58 -13.71
CA ARG A 14 -7.77 12.32 -15.10
C ARG A 14 -8.36 10.91 -15.28
N VAL A 15 -8.34 10.08 -14.25
CA VAL A 15 -8.90 8.72 -14.28
C VAL A 15 -10.41 8.80 -14.01
N GLY A 16 -11.21 8.74 -15.07
CA GLY A 16 -12.68 8.80 -14.99
C GLY A 16 -13.37 7.55 -14.43
N ARG A 17 -12.73 6.81 -13.51
CA ARG A 17 -13.24 5.55 -12.95
C ARG A 17 -12.95 5.51 -11.46
N GLN A 18 -13.84 4.87 -10.69
CA GLN A 18 -13.56 4.60 -9.28
C GLN A 18 -12.29 3.76 -9.15
N THR A 19 -11.33 4.28 -8.40
CA THR A 19 -10.00 3.69 -8.23
C THR A 19 -9.67 3.65 -6.75
N THR A 20 -9.29 2.47 -6.25
CA THR A 20 -8.70 2.34 -4.91
C THR A 20 -7.23 2.68 -4.98
N THR A 21 -6.79 3.65 -4.19
CA THR A 21 -5.39 4.07 -4.06
C THR A 21 -4.68 3.27 -2.97
N TYR A 22 -3.37 3.09 -3.11
CA TYR A 22 -2.56 2.40 -2.10
C TYR A 22 -1.18 3.03 -1.99
N GLY A 23 -0.52 2.87 -0.85
CA GLY A 23 0.82 3.41 -0.64
C GLY A 23 1.23 3.50 0.82
N PHE A 24 2.40 4.07 1.06
CA PHE A 24 2.84 4.56 2.36
C PHE A 24 2.28 5.96 2.67
N SER A 25 1.80 6.68 1.67
CA SER A 25 1.23 8.01 1.85
C SER A 25 -0.04 7.98 2.72
N GLU A 26 -0.23 9.02 3.53
CA GLU A 26 -1.37 9.14 4.44
C GLU A 26 -2.72 9.29 3.71
N ASP A 27 -2.68 9.77 2.47
CA ASP A 27 -3.84 10.00 1.61
C ASP A 27 -4.21 8.79 0.72
N ALA A 28 -3.60 7.62 0.96
CA ALA A 28 -3.98 6.39 0.27
C ALA A 28 -5.21 5.72 0.93
N ASP A 29 -6.08 5.10 0.14
CA ASP A 29 -7.24 4.33 0.64
C ASP A 29 -6.80 3.06 1.39
N VAL A 30 -5.71 2.41 0.92
CA VAL A 30 -5.04 1.28 1.57
C VAL A 30 -3.61 1.70 1.92
N ARG A 31 -3.33 1.81 3.21
CA ARG A 31 -2.05 2.33 3.71
C ARG A 31 -1.16 1.22 4.24
N VAL A 32 0.13 1.28 3.90
CA VAL A 32 1.16 0.45 4.50
C VAL A 32 1.82 1.23 5.64
N GLU A 33 1.70 0.73 6.86
CA GLU A 33 2.35 1.28 8.07
C GLU A 33 3.32 0.28 8.71
N ASP A 34 4.18 0.80 9.59
CA ASP A 34 5.10 0.03 10.43
C ASP A 34 5.95 -1.00 9.69
N TYR A 35 6.37 -0.67 8.46
CA TYR A 35 7.19 -1.59 7.68
C TYR A 35 8.53 -1.85 8.36
N GLN A 36 8.78 -3.11 8.71
CA GLN A 36 10.03 -3.62 9.22
C GLN A 36 10.48 -4.81 8.40
N GLN A 37 11.77 -4.93 8.17
CA GLN A 37 12.34 -6.10 7.51
C GLN A 37 13.13 -6.93 8.53
N ILE A 38 12.77 -8.20 8.67
CA ILE A 38 13.46 -9.17 9.54
C ILE A 38 14.02 -10.27 8.64
N GLY A 39 15.32 -10.20 8.37
CA GLY A 39 15.97 -11.11 7.43
C GLY A 39 15.34 -11.03 6.02
N PRO A 40 14.85 -12.14 5.45
CA PRO A 40 14.19 -12.17 4.14
C PRO A 40 12.69 -11.81 4.20
N GLN A 41 12.14 -11.55 5.39
CA GLN A 41 10.71 -11.29 5.57
C GLN A 41 10.43 -9.79 5.76
N GLY A 42 9.36 -9.31 5.15
CA GLY A 42 8.79 -7.99 5.40
C GLY A 42 7.57 -8.11 6.33
N HIS A 43 7.52 -7.29 7.38
CA HIS A 43 6.43 -7.19 8.34
C HIS A 43 5.84 -5.79 8.26
N PHE A 44 4.53 -5.65 8.18
CA PHE A 44 3.86 -4.35 8.09
C PHE A 44 2.37 -4.48 8.44
N THR A 45 1.73 -3.34 8.66
CA THR A 45 0.29 -3.25 8.90
C THR A 45 -0.38 -2.62 7.68
N LEU A 46 -1.49 -3.20 7.23
CA LEU A 46 -2.38 -2.61 6.23
C LEU A 46 -3.57 -1.97 6.92
N LEU A 47 -3.70 -0.65 6.76
CA LEU A 47 -4.87 0.11 7.19
C LEU A 47 -5.82 0.30 6.02
N ARG A 48 -7.09 -0.01 6.22
CA ARG A 48 -8.15 0.08 5.21
C ARG A 48 -9.36 0.72 5.84
N GLN A 49 -9.99 1.67 5.16
CA GLN A 49 -11.13 2.41 5.70
C GLN A 49 -12.27 1.45 6.09
N GLY A 50 -12.73 1.56 7.34
CA GLY A 50 -13.85 0.77 7.87
C GLY A 50 -13.53 -0.71 8.12
N MET A 51 -12.27 -1.12 8.03
CA MET A 51 -11.84 -2.49 8.32
C MET A 51 -10.83 -2.51 9.47
N PRO A 52 -10.73 -3.62 10.22
CA PRO A 52 -9.65 -3.81 11.18
C PRO A 52 -8.28 -3.78 10.51
N ASP A 53 -7.30 -3.33 11.28
CA ASP A 53 -5.89 -3.39 10.91
C ASP A 53 -5.47 -4.82 10.57
N LEU A 54 -4.69 -4.98 9.51
CA LEU A 54 -4.19 -6.28 9.08
C LEU A 54 -2.68 -6.31 9.18
N HIS A 55 -2.17 -7.11 10.11
CA HIS A 55 -0.75 -7.40 10.19
C HIS A 55 -0.36 -8.43 9.13
N VAL A 56 0.64 -8.09 8.33
CA VAL A 56 1.13 -8.91 7.22
C VAL A 56 2.57 -9.30 7.51
N THR A 57 2.86 -10.60 7.34
CA THR A 57 4.22 -11.10 7.18
C THR A 57 4.37 -11.62 5.76
N LEU A 58 5.30 -11.07 5.01
CA LEU A 58 5.58 -11.42 3.64
C LEU A 58 6.96 -12.07 3.54
N ASN A 59 7.05 -13.24 2.89
CA ASN A 59 8.32 -13.93 2.64
C ASN A 59 9.10 -13.31 1.47
N ALA A 60 9.17 -11.98 1.44
CA ALA A 60 9.95 -11.22 0.48
C ALA A 60 10.41 -9.90 1.10
N PRO A 61 11.68 -9.50 0.91
CA PRO A 61 12.20 -8.25 1.44
C PRO A 61 11.80 -7.04 0.58
N GLY A 62 11.93 -5.85 1.13
CA GLY A 62 11.76 -4.58 0.42
C GLY A 62 10.34 -3.98 0.45
N ARG A 63 10.31 -2.65 0.47
CA ARG A 63 9.08 -1.84 0.49
C ARG A 63 8.21 -2.01 -0.76
N HIS A 64 8.81 -2.24 -1.92
CA HIS A 64 8.05 -2.50 -3.16
C HIS A 64 7.19 -3.77 -3.06
N ASN A 65 7.66 -4.79 -2.33
CA ASN A 65 6.87 -6.00 -2.11
C ASN A 65 5.70 -5.75 -1.15
N ALA A 66 5.87 -4.86 -0.16
CA ALA A 66 4.75 -4.39 0.66
C ALA A 66 3.73 -3.59 -0.17
N LEU A 67 4.18 -2.74 -1.10
CA LEU A 67 3.29 -2.03 -2.05
C LEU A 67 2.54 -3.01 -2.96
N ASN A 68 3.20 -4.05 -3.46
CA ASN A 68 2.57 -5.09 -4.27
C ASN A 68 1.52 -5.88 -3.48
N ALA A 69 1.76 -6.10 -2.18
CA ALA A 69 0.78 -6.72 -1.30
C ALA A 69 -0.42 -5.78 -1.08
N ALA A 70 -0.19 -4.50 -0.79
CA ALA A 70 -1.25 -3.49 -0.63
C ALA A 70 -2.11 -3.34 -1.89
N ALA A 71 -1.52 -3.46 -3.08
CA ALA A 71 -2.21 -3.37 -4.36
C ALA A 71 -3.25 -4.48 -4.59
N GLN A 72 -3.10 -5.64 -3.93
CA GLN A 72 -4.00 -6.79 -4.06
C GLN A 72 -5.17 -6.74 -3.07
N TRP A 73 -5.10 -5.83 -2.10
CA TRP A 73 -6.13 -5.70 -1.07
C TRP A 73 -7.27 -4.82 -1.56
N ARG A 74 -8.47 -5.37 -1.48
CA ARG A 74 -9.74 -4.70 -1.74
C ARG A 74 -10.71 -4.97 -0.61
#